data_AF-A0A538MGC7-F1
#
_entry.id   AF-A0A538MGC7-F1
#
_cell.length_a   1.000
_cell.length_b   1.000
_cell.length_c   1.000
_cell.angle_alpha   90.00
_cell.angle_beta   90.00
_cell.angle_gamma   90.00
#
_symmetry.space_group_name_H-M   'P 1'
#
loop_
_entity.id
_entity.type
_entity.pdbx_description
1 polymer ?
#
loop_
_entity_poly.entity_id
_entity_poly.type
_entity_poly.pdbx_seq_one_letter_code
_entity_poly.pdbx_strand_id
1 'polypeptide(L)'
;MPPTSCPVCGSRLPKKSRFCPECGARVGAGTGETAVQEIPEEETDRVPVELMTATPRFFGVTPPAAVLALAAASLALAVLLLATGHVILGAVLLAVAILLGVVFASLARRLPETPVTRLSLGAMSAMKARAGFAVEALTVHSSARVVLFRHRRELVELLGQRTDAARALGEAVYAGEKDDTKEARAKMKELDGLIAAKEEEMQQTAAGAMERIQRAQLQVQPTQVEAPEPPSPEPFPSPDEPGPVPVPEPSPEPSEPPGPVVVPEPGPEPSPPATPQ
;
A
#
# COMPACT_ATOMS: atom_id res chain seq x y z
N MET A 1 -67.74 29.85 4.48
CA MET A 1 -67.23 28.81 5.43
C MET A 1 -66.12 28.04 4.74
N PRO A 2 -65.00 27.72 5.40
CA PRO A 2 -63.94 26.92 4.78
C PRO A 2 -64.45 25.51 4.45
N PRO A 3 -64.12 24.93 3.29
CA PRO A 3 -64.54 23.59 2.94
C PRO A 3 -63.95 22.57 3.92
N THR A 4 -64.78 21.65 4.42
CA THR A 4 -64.38 20.59 5.38
C THR A 4 -63.77 19.37 4.70
N SER A 5 -63.90 19.26 3.38
CA SER A 5 -63.37 18.17 2.56
C SER A 5 -62.67 18.68 1.31
N CYS A 6 -61.67 17.94 0.83
CA CYS A 6 -60.98 18.24 -0.41
C CYS A 6 -61.93 18.08 -1.62
N PRO A 7 -62.03 19.08 -2.52
CA PRO A 7 -62.90 18.98 -3.69
C PRO A 7 -62.38 17.99 -4.75
N VAL A 8 -61.10 17.62 -4.69
CA VAL A 8 -60.47 16.70 -5.67
C VAL A 8 -60.57 15.24 -5.23
N CYS A 9 -60.24 14.93 -3.98
CA CYS A 9 -60.20 13.54 -3.50
C CYS A 9 -61.18 13.21 -2.36
N GLY A 10 -61.91 14.20 -1.84
CA GLY A 10 -62.91 13.99 -0.78
C GLY A 10 -62.37 13.80 0.64
N SER A 11 -61.05 13.80 0.87
CA SER A 11 -60.48 13.62 2.21
C SER A 11 -60.82 14.79 3.15
N ARG A 12 -60.92 14.51 4.46
CA ARG A 12 -61.15 15.56 5.46
C ARG A 12 -59.93 16.46 5.59
N LEU A 13 -60.16 17.77 5.54
CA LEU A 13 -59.09 18.75 5.61
C LEU A 13 -58.89 19.25 7.04
N PRO A 14 -57.63 19.40 7.50
CA PRO A 14 -57.33 20.10 8.75
C PRO A 14 -57.83 21.54 8.69
N LYS A 15 -58.26 22.09 9.85
CA LYS A 15 -58.66 23.51 9.93
C LYS A 15 -57.47 24.38 9.47
N LYS A 16 -57.66 25.14 8.37
CA LYS A 16 -56.69 26.06 7.75
C LYS A 16 -55.61 25.44 6.84
N SER A 17 -55.75 24.19 6.37
CA SER A 17 -54.79 23.63 5.39
C SER A 17 -54.91 24.32 4.02
N ARG A 18 -53.80 24.84 3.48
CA ARG A 18 -53.74 25.40 2.11
C ARG A 18 -53.68 24.32 1.03
N PHE A 19 -53.16 23.14 1.36
CA PHE A 19 -53.04 21.99 0.47
C PHE A 19 -53.59 20.74 1.16
N CYS A 20 -54.12 19.81 0.36
CA CYS A 20 -54.56 18.51 0.82
C CYS A 20 -53.34 17.60 1.07
N PRO A 21 -53.19 16.99 2.26
CA PRO A 21 -52.06 16.11 2.56
C PRO A 21 -52.09 14.79 1.77
N GLU A 22 -53.26 14.36 1.30
CA GLU A 22 -53.42 13.09 0.58
C GLU A 22 -53.14 13.23 -0.93
N CYS A 23 -53.63 14.30 -1.57
CA CYS A 23 -53.52 14.45 -3.03
C CYS A 23 -52.71 15.68 -3.47
N GLY A 24 -52.24 16.51 -2.54
CA GLY A 24 -51.49 17.74 -2.84
C GLY A 24 -52.32 18.90 -3.42
N ALA A 25 -53.61 18.70 -3.71
CA ALA A 25 -54.44 19.75 -4.31
C ALA A 25 -54.60 20.96 -3.39
N ARG A 26 -54.51 22.17 -3.97
CA ARG A 26 -54.72 23.42 -3.23
C ARG A 26 -56.20 23.59 -2.87
N VAL A 27 -56.47 23.89 -1.62
CA VAL A 27 -57.83 24.02 -1.10
C VAL A 27 -58.32 25.46 -1.35
N GLY A 28 -59.40 25.60 -2.12
CA GLY A 28 -60.04 26.90 -2.38
C GLY A 28 -59.65 27.59 -3.70
N ALA A 29 -58.85 26.95 -4.56
CA ALA A 29 -58.69 27.34 -5.96
C ALA A 29 -59.72 26.56 -6.80
N GLY A 30 -60.47 27.24 -7.67
CA GLY A 30 -61.42 26.57 -8.56
C GLY A 30 -60.71 25.58 -9.48
N THR A 31 -61.35 24.45 -9.78
CA THR A 31 -60.85 23.47 -10.75
C THR A 31 -60.69 24.14 -12.11
N GLY A 32 -59.45 24.51 -12.48
CA GLY A 32 -59.13 25.20 -13.74
C GLY A 32 -58.60 26.63 -13.61
N GLU A 33 -58.50 27.20 -12.39
CA GLU A 33 -57.83 28.48 -12.20
C GLU A 33 -56.30 28.31 -12.20
N THR A 34 -55.71 28.34 -13.40
CA THR A 34 -54.29 28.65 -13.56
C THR A 34 -54.07 30.13 -13.23
N ALA A 35 -54.04 30.45 -11.94
CA ALA A 35 -53.59 31.77 -11.52
C ALA A 35 -52.09 31.87 -11.86
N VAL A 36 -51.77 32.74 -12.82
CA VAL A 36 -50.39 33.16 -13.09
C VAL A 36 -49.87 33.74 -11.78
N GLN A 37 -49.02 33.00 -11.07
CA GLN A 37 -48.20 33.60 -10.04
C GLN A 37 -47.21 34.50 -10.78
N GLU A 38 -47.29 35.80 -10.51
CA GLU A 38 -46.18 36.69 -10.77
C GLU A 38 -44.95 36.07 -10.09
N ILE A 39 -44.02 35.61 -10.91
CA ILE A 39 -42.73 35.10 -10.46
C ILE A 39 -42.11 36.26 -9.68
N PRO A 40 -41.88 36.11 -8.36
CA PRO A 40 -41.21 37.16 -7.60
C PRO A 40 -39.92 37.55 -8.32
N GLU A 41 -39.67 38.85 -8.46
CA GLU A 41 -38.43 39.36 -9.04
C GLU A 41 -37.25 38.63 -8.39
N GLU A 42 -36.37 38.08 -9.22
CA GLU A 42 -35.23 37.24 -8.85
C GLU A 42 -34.62 37.62 -7.49
N GLU A 43 -35.00 36.92 -6.43
CA GLU A 43 -34.24 36.83 -5.18
C GLU A 43 -32.92 36.10 -5.48
N THR A 44 -32.01 36.82 -6.14
CA THR A 44 -30.62 36.43 -6.41
C THR A 44 -29.69 36.86 -5.28
N ASP A 45 -30.25 37.22 -4.13
CA ASP A 45 -29.46 37.30 -2.91
C ASP A 45 -29.22 35.89 -2.37
N ARG A 46 -27.97 35.64 -1.93
CA ARG A 46 -27.54 34.37 -1.33
C ARG A 46 -28.43 34.04 -0.14
N VAL A 47 -29.51 33.32 -0.37
CA VAL A 47 -30.26 32.66 0.70
C VAL A 47 -29.29 31.65 1.31
N PRO A 48 -28.95 31.76 2.60
CA PRO A 48 -28.11 30.76 3.26
C PRO A 48 -28.90 29.46 3.31
N VAL A 49 -28.74 28.62 2.28
CA VAL A 49 -29.24 27.25 2.30
C VAL A 49 -28.37 26.50 3.29
N GLU A 50 -28.84 26.39 4.54
CA GLU A 50 -28.29 25.43 5.48
C GLU A 50 -28.57 24.03 4.93
N LEU A 51 -27.59 23.49 4.22
CA LEU A 51 -27.57 22.11 3.78
C LEU A 51 -27.49 21.23 5.04
N MET A 52 -28.65 20.87 5.60
CA MET A 52 -28.74 19.77 6.54
C MET A 52 -28.41 18.48 5.81
N THR A 53 -27.12 18.12 5.84
CA THR A 53 -26.65 16.82 5.39
C THR A 53 -27.20 15.78 6.36
N ALA A 54 -28.21 15.03 5.90
CA ALA A 54 -28.74 13.88 6.63
C ALA A 54 -27.63 12.84 6.75
N THR A 55 -26.91 12.84 7.88
CA THR A 55 -25.91 11.83 8.18
C THR A 55 -26.62 10.51 8.47
N PRO A 56 -26.41 9.45 7.67
CA PRO A 56 -27.04 8.17 7.93
C PRO A 56 -26.55 7.63 9.27
N ARG A 57 -27.42 7.64 10.28
CA ARG A 57 -27.16 7.00 11.57
C ARG A 57 -27.47 5.51 11.43
N PHE A 58 -26.43 4.71 11.24
CA PHE A 58 -26.55 3.26 11.26
C PHE A 58 -26.82 2.78 12.69
N PHE A 59 -28.07 2.50 13.02
CA PHE A 59 -28.44 1.85 14.28
C PHE A 59 -28.10 0.36 14.20
N GLY A 60 -27.27 -0.13 15.12
CA GLY A 60 -26.95 -1.56 15.28
C GLY A 60 -25.65 -2.05 14.64
N VAL A 61 -24.93 -1.21 13.90
CA VAL A 61 -23.60 -1.56 13.36
C VAL A 61 -22.54 -0.89 14.23
N THR A 62 -21.60 -1.67 14.77
CA THR A 62 -20.48 -1.12 15.55
C THR A 62 -19.73 -0.08 14.72
N PRO A 63 -19.50 1.14 15.23
CA PRO A 63 -18.79 2.17 14.48
C PRO A 63 -17.44 1.61 14.01
N PRO A 64 -17.03 1.82 12.75
CA PRO A 64 -15.75 1.32 12.25
C PRO A 64 -14.55 1.83 13.08
N ALA A 65 -14.68 3.02 13.68
CA ALA A 65 -13.73 3.55 14.65
C ALA A 65 -13.56 2.66 15.90
N ALA A 66 -14.64 2.03 16.38
CA ALA A 66 -14.59 1.12 17.52
C ALA A 66 -13.86 -0.19 17.17
N VAL A 67 -14.08 -0.73 15.97
CA VAL A 67 -13.36 -1.93 15.49
C VAL A 67 -11.87 -1.63 15.35
N LEU A 68 -11.50 -0.46 14.83
CA LEU A 68 -10.11 -0.03 14.73
C LEU A 68 -9.47 0.18 16.12
N ALA A 69 -10.18 0.80 17.06
CA ALA A 69 -9.70 0.97 18.43
C ALA A 69 -9.47 -0.39 19.12
N LEU A 70 -10.38 -1.35 18.94
CA LEU A 70 -10.23 -2.72 19.44
C LEU A 70 -9.05 -3.44 18.79
N ALA A 71 -8.86 -3.30 17.48
CA ALA A 71 -7.71 -3.87 16.77
C ALA A 71 -6.39 -3.28 17.32
N ALA A 72 -6.32 -1.96 17.52
CA ALA A 72 -5.14 -1.30 18.06
C ALA A 72 -4.86 -1.71 19.52
N ALA A 73 -5.90 -1.78 20.36
CA ALA A 73 -5.78 -2.20 21.75
C ALA A 73 -5.32 -3.67 21.88
N SER A 74 -5.91 -4.57 21.08
CA SER A 74 -5.52 -5.98 21.05
C SER A 74 -4.09 -6.17 20.54
N LEU A 75 -3.66 -5.41 19.54
CA LEU A 75 -2.27 -5.40 19.06
C LEU A 75 -1.30 -4.96 20.16
N ALA A 76 -1.59 -3.85 20.85
CA ALA A 76 -0.73 -3.35 21.93
C ALA A 76 -0.62 -4.37 23.07
N LEU A 77 -1.73 -5.01 23.44
CA LEU A 77 -1.74 -6.06 24.46
C LEU A 77 -0.96 -7.31 24.01
N ALA A 78 -1.07 -7.72 22.75
CA ALA A 78 -0.31 -8.83 22.18
C ALA A 78 1.20 -8.60 22.29
N VAL A 79 1.66 -7.38 21.97
CA VAL A 79 3.09 -6.99 22.07
C VAL A 79 3.56 -7.04 23.52
N LEU A 80 2.78 -6.53 24.47
CA LEU A 80 3.10 -6.57 25.89
C LEU A 80 3.21 -8.01 26.43
N LEU A 81 2.30 -8.90 26.03
CA LEU A 81 2.34 -10.31 26.43
C LEU A 81 3.53 -11.06 25.85
N LEU A 82 3.89 -10.78 24.59
CA LEU A 82 5.11 -11.34 23.99
C LEU A 82 6.36 -10.86 24.74
N ALA A 83 6.41 -9.58 25.13
CA ALA A 83 7.53 -9.02 25.88
C ALA A 83 7.68 -9.61 27.30
N THR A 84 6.57 -10.02 27.93
CA THR A 84 6.57 -10.65 29.26
C THR A 84 6.79 -12.17 29.23
N GLY A 85 7.04 -12.77 28.05
CA GLY A 85 7.34 -14.19 27.91
C GLY A 85 6.11 -15.09 27.67
N HIS A 86 4.91 -14.53 27.56
CA HIS A 86 3.68 -15.29 27.29
C HIS A 86 3.49 -15.53 25.80
N VAL A 87 4.35 -16.37 25.22
CA VAL A 87 4.44 -16.57 23.75
C VAL A 87 3.12 -17.05 23.13
N ILE A 88 2.45 -18.02 23.76
CA ILE A 88 1.20 -18.60 23.22
C ILE A 88 0.06 -17.57 23.27
N LEU A 89 -0.15 -16.93 24.42
CA LEU A 89 -1.25 -15.97 24.60
C LEU A 89 -1.04 -14.73 23.73
N GLY A 90 0.20 -14.24 23.66
CA GLY A 90 0.58 -13.14 22.78
C GLY A 90 0.35 -13.47 21.31
N ALA A 91 0.70 -14.68 20.85
CA ALA A 91 0.47 -15.11 19.47
C ALA A 91 -1.03 -15.21 19.12
N VAL A 92 -1.87 -15.72 20.02
CA VAL A 92 -3.33 -15.79 19.83
C VAL A 92 -3.93 -14.38 19.74
N LEU A 93 -3.55 -13.48 20.64
CA LEU A 93 -4.02 -12.09 20.62
C LEU A 93 -3.56 -11.34 19.36
N LEU A 94 -2.35 -11.59 18.89
CA LEU A 94 -1.84 -11.05 17.63
C LEU A 94 -2.70 -11.51 16.44
N ALA A 95 -3.07 -12.80 16.40
CA ALA A 95 -3.94 -13.34 15.36
C ALA A 95 -5.34 -12.68 15.36
N VAL A 96 -5.91 -12.46 16.55
CA VAL A 96 -7.18 -11.74 16.71
C VAL A 96 -7.06 -10.29 16.23
N ALA A 97 -5.98 -9.59 16.58
CA ALA A 97 -5.73 -8.22 16.13
C ALA A 97 -5.64 -8.12 14.60
N ILE A 98 -4.96 -9.07 13.95
CA ILE A 98 -4.88 -9.17 12.49
C ILE A 98 -6.27 -9.38 11.88
N LEU A 99 -7.06 -10.30 12.44
CA LEU A 99 -8.40 -10.62 11.95
C LEU A 99 -9.35 -9.42 12.08
N LEU A 100 -9.30 -8.68 13.20
CA LEU A 100 -10.00 -7.42 13.37
C LEU A 100 -9.56 -6.35 12.36
N GLY A 101 -8.26 -6.28 12.07
CA GLY A 101 -7.71 -5.40 11.02
C GLY A 101 -8.26 -5.72 9.63
N VAL A 102 -8.39 -7.01 9.28
CA VAL A 102 -8.99 -7.46 8.01
C VAL A 102 -10.48 -7.10 7.95
N VAL A 103 -11.21 -7.30 9.04
CA VAL A 103 -12.62 -6.90 9.13
C VAL A 103 -12.76 -5.39 8.95
N PHE A 104 -11.96 -4.58 9.64
CA PHE A 104 -11.94 -3.13 9.45
C PHE A 104 -11.65 -2.75 7.99
N ALA A 105 -10.63 -3.35 7.37
CA ALA A 105 -10.30 -3.10 5.97
C ALA A 105 -11.46 -3.45 5.02
N SER A 106 -12.19 -4.54 5.28
CA SER A 106 -13.37 -4.93 4.52
C SER A 106 -14.53 -3.92 4.67
N LEU A 107 -14.75 -3.40 5.88
CA LEU A 107 -15.75 -2.38 6.16
C LEU A 107 -15.40 -1.03 5.51
N ALA A 108 -14.13 -0.61 5.61
CA ALA A 108 -13.62 0.60 4.98
C ALA A 108 -13.74 0.57 3.45
N ARG A 109 -13.55 -0.62 2.83
CA ARG A 109 -13.77 -0.79 1.38
C ARG A 109 -15.25 -0.67 0.98
N ARG A 110 -16.19 -0.98 1.88
CA ARG A 110 -17.62 -0.92 1.61
C ARG A 110 -18.24 0.46 1.86
N LEU A 111 -17.65 1.29 2.72
CA LEU A 111 -18.13 2.65 3.03
C LEU A 111 -16.98 3.68 3.04
N PRO A 112 -16.55 4.20 1.88
CA PRO A 112 -15.39 5.10 1.78
C PRO A 112 -15.64 6.54 2.26
N GLU A 113 -16.86 6.91 2.65
CA GLU A 113 -17.28 8.31 2.87
C GLU A 113 -16.91 8.91 4.24
N THR A 114 -16.04 8.29 5.05
CA THR A 114 -15.66 8.86 6.36
C THR A 114 -14.33 9.64 6.32
N PRO A 115 -14.20 10.78 7.04
CA PRO A 115 -12.94 11.52 7.10
C PRO A 115 -11.79 10.70 7.72
N VAL A 116 -12.13 9.78 8.63
CA VAL A 116 -11.17 8.88 9.29
C VAL A 116 -10.62 7.84 8.31
N THR A 117 -11.42 7.41 7.33
CA THR A 117 -10.94 6.50 6.27
C THR A 117 -9.91 7.16 5.35
N ARG A 118 -10.06 8.45 5.01
CA ARG A 118 -9.08 9.16 4.15
C ARG A 118 -7.69 9.26 4.79
N LEU A 119 -7.65 9.57 6.09
CA LEU A 119 -6.39 9.65 6.86
C LEU A 119 -5.70 8.29 6.99
N SER A 120 -6.49 7.23 7.19
CA SER A 120 -5.97 5.86 7.28
C SER A 120 -5.53 5.27 5.93
N LEU A 121 -6.18 5.65 4.82
CA LEU A 121 -5.87 5.16 3.48
C LEU A 121 -4.53 5.68 2.95
N GLY A 122 -4.18 6.94 3.24
CA GLY A 122 -2.86 7.50 2.90
C GLY A 122 -1.72 6.83 3.68
N ALA A 123 -1.94 6.52 4.95
CA ALA A 123 -0.98 5.76 5.74
C ALA A 123 -0.88 4.31 5.24
N MET A 124 -2.00 3.66 4.90
CA MET A 124 -2.02 2.28 4.41
C MET A 124 -1.38 2.10 3.03
N SER A 125 -1.49 3.05 2.11
CA SER A 125 -0.83 2.93 0.80
C SER A 125 0.70 3.00 0.91
N ALA A 126 1.20 3.93 1.74
CA ALA A 126 2.61 4.04 2.09
C ALA A 126 3.12 2.82 2.88
N MET A 127 2.25 2.19 3.69
CA MET A 127 2.55 0.95 4.38
C MET A 127 2.50 -0.25 3.44
N LYS A 128 1.57 -0.30 2.46
CA LYS A 128 1.44 -1.40 1.49
C LYS A 128 2.62 -1.44 0.51
N ALA A 129 3.09 -0.28 0.07
CA ALA A 129 4.33 -0.16 -0.71
C ALA A 129 5.55 -0.72 0.06
N ARG A 130 5.58 -0.54 1.39
CA ARG A 130 6.62 -1.10 2.28
C ARG A 130 6.35 -2.54 2.72
N ALA A 131 5.09 -2.97 2.76
CA ALA A 131 4.68 -4.27 3.26
C ALA A 131 4.98 -5.40 2.27
N GLY A 132 4.90 -5.15 0.96
CA GLY A 132 5.37 -6.11 -0.04
C GLY A 132 6.82 -6.51 0.21
N PHE A 133 7.66 -5.52 0.51
CA PHE A 133 9.06 -5.73 0.84
C PHE A 133 9.30 -6.41 2.19
N ALA A 134 8.54 -6.02 3.21
CA ALA A 134 8.62 -6.63 4.53
C ALA A 134 8.21 -8.11 4.52
N VAL A 135 7.20 -8.49 3.72
CA VAL A 135 6.73 -9.87 3.62
C VAL A 135 7.76 -10.76 2.91
N GLU A 136 8.38 -10.29 1.84
CA GLU A 136 9.47 -11.03 1.20
C GLU A 136 10.69 -11.15 2.10
N ALA A 137 11.09 -10.08 2.80
CA ALA A 137 12.18 -10.15 3.76
C ALA A 137 11.89 -11.13 4.91
N LEU A 138 10.66 -11.14 5.42
CA LEU A 138 10.23 -12.05 6.51
C LEU A 138 10.19 -13.52 6.05
N THR A 139 9.68 -13.79 4.86
CA THR A 139 9.61 -15.17 4.32
C THR A 139 11.02 -15.73 4.07
N VAL A 140 11.93 -14.91 3.55
CA VAL A 140 13.36 -15.28 3.39
C VAL A 140 14.03 -15.55 4.73
N HIS A 141 13.77 -14.73 5.75
CA HIS A 141 14.33 -14.97 7.09
C HIS A 141 13.79 -16.23 7.77
N SER A 142 12.51 -16.55 7.57
CA SER A 142 11.88 -17.70 8.21
C SER A 142 12.46 -19.03 7.73
N SER A 143 12.63 -19.20 6.41
CA SER A 143 13.13 -20.43 5.81
C SER A 143 14.60 -20.68 6.15
N ALA A 144 15.45 -19.65 6.08
CA ALA A 144 16.85 -19.74 6.46
C ALA A 144 17.05 -20.11 7.94
N ARG A 145 16.21 -19.57 8.84
CA ARG A 145 16.25 -19.92 10.27
C ARG A 145 15.91 -21.39 10.53
N VAL A 146 14.93 -21.95 9.82
CA VAL A 146 14.56 -23.37 9.97
C VAL A 146 15.71 -24.26 9.52
N VAL A 147 16.36 -23.94 8.40
CA VAL A 147 17.52 -24.70 7.90
C VAL A 147 18.69 -24.60 8.88
N LEU A 148 19.05 -23.40 9.34
CA LEU A 148 20.10 -23.21 10.35
C LEU A 148 19.81 -23.92 11.67
N PHE A 149 18.54 -23.96 12.11
CA PHE A 149 18.15 -24.69 13.30
C PHE A 149 18.37 -26.20 13.15
N ARG A 150 18.07 -26.76 11.96
CA ARG A 150 18.35 -28.16 11.65
C ARG A 150 19.85 -28.45 11.70
N HIS A 151 20.68 -27.64 11.05
CA HIS A 151 22.13 -27.81 11.10
C HIS A 151 22.69 -27.70 12.52
N ARG A 152 22.18 -26.77 13.34
CA ARG A 152 22.58 -26.66 14.76
C ARG A 152 22.26 -27.91 15.56
N ARG A 153 21.12 -28.55 15.31
CA ARG A 153 20.75 -29.80 15.99
C ARG A 153 21.70 -30.93 15.59
N GLU A 154 22.00 -31.07 14.30
CA GLU A 154 22.95 -32.06 13.79
C GLU A 154 24.38 -31.81 14.33
N LEU A 155 24.80 -30.55 14.43
CA LEU A 155 26.09 -30.17 15.02
C LEU A 155 26.18 -30.56 16.50
N VAL A 156 25.12 -30.31 17.28
CA VAL A 156 25.06 -30.71 18.70
C VAL A 156 25.15 -32.23 18.86
N GLU A 157 24.54 -33.00 17.95
CA GLU A 157 24.65 -34.45 17.93
C GLU A 157 26.08 -34.93 17.65
N LEU A 158 26.74 -34.36 16.63
CA LEU A 158 28.15 -34.66 16.31
C LEU A 158 29.10 -34.29 17.46
N LEU A 159 28.86 -33.17 18.14
CA LEU A 159 29.64 -32.77 19.32
C LEU A 159 29.46 -33.74 20.49
N GLY A 160 28.26 -34.28 20.67
CA GLY A 160 27.99 -35.36 21.62
C GLY A 160 28.81 -36.61 21.30
N GLN A 161 28.75 -37.08 20.05
CA GLN A 161 29.52 -38.23 19.57
C GLN A 161 31.04 -38.03 19.71
N ARG A 162 31.55 -36.82 19.45
CA ARG A 162 32.97 -36.47 19.64
C ARG A 162 33.37 -36.57 21.10
N THR A 163 32.50 -36.11 22.02
CA THR A 163 32.74 -36.20 23.45
C THR A 163 32.81 -37.65 23.91
N ASP A 164 31.93 -38.52 23.41
CA ASP A 164 31.93 -39.95 23.73
C ASP A 164 33.16 -40.65 23.14
N ALA A 165 33.55 -40.33 21.89
CA ALA A 165 34.76 -40.83 21.27
C ALA A 165 36.03 -40.41 22.02
N ALA A 166 36.07 -39.17 22.54
CA ALA A 166 37.18 -38.69 23.35
C ALA A 166 37.33 -39.47 24.67
N ARG A 167 36.21 -39.85 25.30
CA ARG A 167 36.24 -40.72 26.49
C ARG A 167 36.76 -42.12 26.15
N ALA A 168 36.27 -42.72 25.07
CA ALA A 168 36.72 -44.05 24.61
C ALA A 168 38.21 -44.05 24.24
N LEU A 169 38.70 -42.99 23.60
CA LEU A 169 40.13 -42.81 23.33
C LEU A 169 40.94 -42.75 24.63
N GLY A 170 40.45 -42.01 25.63
CA GLY A 170 41.08 -41.94 26.94
C GLY A 170 41.20 -43.33 27.57
N GLU A 171 40.12 -44.11 27.57
CA GLU A 171 40.08 -45.47 28.09
C GLU A 171 41.09 -46.40 27.39
N ALA A 172 41.11 -46.43 26.06
CA ALA A 172 42.04 -47.25 25.28
C ALA A 172 43.52 -46.88 25.54
N VAL A 173 43.80 -45.57 25.69
CA VAL A 173 45.15 -45.09 26.03
C VAL A 173 45.55 -45.53 27.44
N TYR A 174 44.64 -45.49 28.41
CA TYR A 174 44.88 -45.97 29.77
C TYR A 174 45.08 -47.50 29.83
N ALA A 175 44.33 -48.27 29.04
CA ALA A 175 44.47 -49.72 28.94
C ALA A 175 45.78 -50.14 28.25
N GLY A 176 46.41 -49.25 27.49
CA GLY A 176 47.65 -49.54 26.75
C GLY A 176 47.42 -50.30 25.43
N GLU A 177 46.18 -50.37 24.97
CA GLU A 177 45.77 -51.09 23.77
C GLU A 177 46.03 -50.22 22.53
N LYS A 178 47.09 -50.57 21.79
CA LYS A 178 47.60 -49.73 20.68
C LYS A 178 46.66 -49.68 19.49
N ASP A 179 45.97 -50.77 19.18
CA ASP A 179 45.10 -50.83 18.01
C ASP A 179 43.77 -50.10 18.29
N ASP A 180 43.18 -50.29 19.47
CA ASP A 180 42.03 -49.54 19.96
C ASP A 180 42.31 -48.03 20.04
N THR A 181 43.51 -47.65 20.48
CA THR A 181 43.95 -46.25 20.47
C THR A 181 43.99 -45.68 19.03
N LYS A 182 44.46 -46.46 18.05
CA LYS A 182 44.49 -46.01 16.64
C LYS A 182 43.07 -45.87 16.08
N GLU A 183 42.19 -46.82 16.37
CA GLU A 183 40.79 -46.78 15.95
C GLU A 183 40.06 -45.57 16.54
N ALA A 184 40.20 -45.34 17.85
CA ALA A 184 39.58 -44.21 18.52
C ALA A 184 40.11 -42.86 17.99
N ARG A 185 41.40 -42.77 17.66
CA ARG A 185 41.96 -41.57 16.97
C ARG A 185 41.39 -41.39 15.57
N ALA A 186 41.24 -42.47 14.80
CA ALA A 186 40.65 -42.41 13.47
C ALA A 186 39.21 -41.91 13.52
N LYS A 187 38.40 -42.45 14.45
CA LYS A 187 37.02 -42.01 14.69
C LYS A 187 36.93 -40.55 15.13
N MET A 188 37.82 -40.09 16.00
CA MET A 188 37.85 -38.68 16.41
C MET A 188 38.18 -37.76 15.22
N LYS A 189 39.14 -38.15 14.38
CA LYS A 189 39.48 -37.40 13.15
C LYS A 189 38.31 -37.36 12.16
N GLU A 190 37.57 -38.45 12.02
CA GLU A 190 36.36 -38.51 11.20
C GLU A 190 35.28 -37.55 11.71
N LEU A 191 34.98 -37.59 13.02
CA LEU A 191 33.99 -36.69 13.64
C LEU A 191 34.40 -35.21 13.54
N ASP A 192 35.68 -34.89 13.74
CA ASP A 192 36.19 -33.54 13.55
C ASP A 192 36.01 -33.06 12.10
N GLY A 193 36.22 -33.95 11.11
CA GLY A 193 35.96 -33.67 9.71
C GLY A 193 34.49 -33.41 9.40
N LEU A 194 33.58 -34.21 9.98
CA LEU A 194 32.13 -34.03 9.84
C LEU A 194 31.65 -32.72 10.49
N ILE A 195 32.18 -32.38 11.67
CA ILE A 195 31.88 -31.11 12.36
C ILE A 195 32.33 -29.93 11.50
N ALA A 196 33.57 -29.95 11.00
CA ALA A 196 34.08 -28.88 10.15
C ALA A 196 33.25 -28.70 8.87
N ALA A 197 32.92 -29.80 8.19
CA ALA A 197 32.05 -29.76 7.01
C ALA A 197 30.67 -29.17 7.35
N LYS A 198 30.12 -29.51 8.52
CA LYS A 198 28.80 -29.01 8.94
C LYS A 198 28.80 -27.53 9.30
N GLU A 199 29.86 -27.07 9.94
CA GLU A 199 30.07 -25.64 10.20
C GLU A 199 30.21 -24.84 8.91
N GLU A 200 30.90 -25.40 7.90
CA GLU A 200 31.00 -24.78 6.57
C GLU A 200 29.63 -24.69 5.88
N GLU A 201 28.82 -25.76 5.87
CA GLU A 201 27.44 -25.73 5.33
C GLU A 201 26.59 -24.64 6.01
N MET A 202 26.73 -24.48 7.32
CA MET A 202 26.03 -23.43 8.09
C MET A 202 26.48 -22.03 7.67
N GLN A 203 27.78 -21.82 7.48
CA GLN A 203 28.33 -20.54 7.03
C GLN A 203 27.86 -20.21 5.60
N GLN A 204 27.89 -21.17 4.69
CA GLN A 204 27.39 -21.00 3.32
C GLN A 204 25.90 -20.65 3.30
N THR A 205 25.08 -21.34 4.10
CA THR A 205 23.64 -21.04 4.24
C THR A 205 23.40 -19.64 4.78
N ALA A 206 24.16 -19.22 5.79
CA ALA A 206 24.05 -17.88 6.37
C ALA A 206 24.49 -16.79 5.37
N ALA A 207 25.61 -17.00 4.66
CA ALA A 207 26.12 -16.08 3.65
C ALA A 207 25.11 -15.92 2.50
N GLY A 208 24.58 -17.02 1.96
CA GLY A 208 23.58 -16.98 0.90
C GLY A 208 22.28 -16.29 1.33
N ALA A 209 21.85 -16.46 2.59
CA ALA A 209 20.72 -15.74 3.13
C ALA A 209 20.99 -14.22 3.23
N MET A 210 22.18 -13.82 3.70
CA MET A 210 22.58 -12.41 3.78
C MET A 210 22.68 -11.76 2.39
N GLU A 211 23.26 -12.45 1.41
CA GLU A 211 23.35 -11.95 0.03
C GLU A 211 21.96 -11.70 -0.57
N ARG A 212 21.01 -12.61 -0.36
CA ARG A 212 19.63 -12.43 -0.81
C ARG A 212 18.95 -11.23 -0.16
N ILE A 213 19.19 -11.01 1.13
CA ILE A 213 18.66 -9.84 1.86
C ILE A 213 19.28 -8.56 1.33
N GLN A 214 20.59 -8.53 1.10
CA GLN A 214 21.28 -7.37 0.55
C GLN A 214 20.80 -7.05 -0.86
N ARG A 215 20.65 -8.06 -1.73
CA ARG A 215 20.08 -7.90 -3.07
C ARG A 215 18.66 -7.34 -3.02
N ALA A 216 17.84 -7.85 -2.11
CA ALA A 216 16.51 -7.29 -1.88
C ALA A 216 16.62 -5.81 -1.46
N GLN A 217 17.40 -5.49 -0.42
CA GLN A 217 17.54 -4.10 0.04
C GLN A 217 17.95 -3.13 -1.08
N LEU A 218 18.85 -3.53 -1.98
CA LEU A 218 19.24 -2.73 -3.13
C LEU A 218 18.09 -2.44 -4.11
N GLN A 219 17.13 -3.35 -4.28
CA GLN A 219 15.96 -3.14 -5.15
C GLN A 219 14.93 -2.17 -4.58
N VAL A 220 14.90 -1.96 -3.26
CA VAL A 220 13.96 -1.04 -2.60
C VAL A 220 14.57 0.22 -2.04
N GLN A 221 15.90 0.37 -2.14
CA GLN A 221 16.47 1.70 -1.96
C GLN A 221 15.81 2.65 -2.97
N PRO A 222 15.16 3.73 -2.50
CA PRO A 222 14.53 4.67 -3.39
C PRO A 222 15.63 5.16 -4.32
N THR A 223 15.49 4.89 -5.62
CA THR A 223 16.38 5.44 -6.63
C THR A 223 16.21 6.95 -6.54
N GLN A 224 17.10 7.59 -5.80
CA GLN A 224 17.13 9.03 -5.68
C GLN A 224 17.44 9.51 -7.09
N VAL A 225 16.45 10.13 -7.73
CA VAL A 225 16.65 10.76 -9.02
C VAL A 225 17.67 11.85 -8.76
N GLU A 226 18.91 11.62 -9.20
CA GLU A 226 19.93 12.65 -9.22
C GLU A 226 19.39 13.73 -10.15
N ALA A 227 18.93 14.83 -9.55
CA ALA A 227 18.52 15.97 -10.32
C ALA A 227 19.74 16.42 -11.13
N PRO A 228 19.63 16.58 -12.46
CA PRO A 228 20.75 17.04 -13.26
C PRO A 228 21.32 18.30 -12.61
N GLU A 229 22.64 18.31 -12.39
CA GLU A 229 23.33 19.45 -11.80
C GLU A 229 22.94 20.68 -12.63
N PRO A 230 22.35 21.73 -12.02
CA PRO A 230 21.96 22.90 -12.78
C PRO A 230 23.19 23.41 -13.52
N PRO A 231 23.08 23.78 -14.82
CA PRO A 231 24.22 24.26 -15.58
C PRO A 231 24.90 25.35 -14.74
N SER A 232 26.16 25.09 -14.36
CA SER A 232 26.95 26.08 -13.64
C SER A 232 26.84 27.39 -14.42
N PRO A 233 26.44 28.50 -13.77
CA PRO A 233 26.36 29.77 -14.47
C PRO A 233 27.73 30.01 -15.11
N GLU A 234 27.74 30.12 -16.44
CA GLU A 234 28.93 30.49 -17.17
C GLU A 234 29.48 31.77 -16.52
N PRO A 235 30.80 31.88 -16.31
CA PRO A 235 31.40 33.11 -15.80
C PRO A 235 30.91 34.26 -16.67
N PHE A 236 30.16 35.18 -16.09
CA PHE A 236 29.74 36.39 -16.78
C PHE A 236 30.99 36.99 -17.46
N PRO A 237 30.97 37.25 -18.78
CA PRO A 237 32.07 37.97 -19.39
C PRO A 237 32.22 39.29 -18.64
N SER A 238 33.44 39.56 -18.18
CA SER A 238 33.82 40.86 -17.63
C SER A 238 33.31 41.96 -18.56
N PRO A 239 32.79 43.10 -18.07
CA PRO A 239 32.31 44.17 -18.93
C PRO A 239 33.45 44.60 -19.87
N ASP A 240 33.35 44.19 -21.13
CA ASP A 240 34.24 44.63 -22.20
C ASP A 240 34.10 46.14 -22.36
N GLU A 241 35.24 46.79 -22.55
CA GLU A 241 35.38 48.21 -22.87
C GLU A 241 34.39 48.61 -23.98
N PRO A 242 33.85 49.85 -23.97
CA PRO A 242 32.84 50.27 -24.92
C PRO A 242 33.36 50.16 -26.37
N GLY A 243 32.90 49.11 -27.07
CA GLY A 243 33.11 48.92 -28.49
C GLY A 243 32.44 50.01 -29.33
N PRO A 244 32.93 50.25 -30.55
CA PRO A 244 32.46 51.35 -31.38
C PRO A 244 31.00 51.19 -31.78
N VAL A 245 30.28 52.32 -31.77
CA VAL A 245 28.84 52.43 -32.05
C VAL A 245 28.53 51.80 -33.42
N PRO A 246 27.63 50.80 -33.51
CA PRO A 246 27.26 50.22 -34.78
C PRO A 246 26.46 51.23 -35.62
N VAL A 247 26.94 51.48 -36.84
CA VAL A 247 26.25 52.28 -37.86
C VAL A 247 24.98 51.53 -38.28
N PRO A 248 23.81 52.17 -38.38
CA PRO A 248 22.59 51.48 -38.81
C PRO A 248 22.72 50.95 -40.24
N GLU A 249 22.51 49.65 -40.42
CA GLU A 249 22.45 49.03 -41.74
C GLU A 249 21.23 49.54 -42.53
N PRO A 250 21.34 49.70 -43.86
CA PRO A 250 20.23 50.13 -44.70
C PRO A 250 19.13 49.05 -44.77
N SER A 251 17.88 49.50 -44.72
CA SER A 251 16.67 48.66 -44.68
C SER A 251 16.63 47.59 -45.78
N PRO A 252 16.26 46.34 -45.48
CA PRO A 252 16.16 45.28 -46.48
C PRO A 252 15.00 45.51 -47.45
N GLU A 253 15.25 45.24 -48.74
CA GLU A 253 14.26 45.32 -49.82
C GLU A 253 13.15 44.25 -49.66
N PRO A 254 11.93 44.51 -50.15
CA PRO A 254 10.78 43.62 -49.94
C PRO A 254 10.97 42.25 -50.59
N SER A 255 10.75 41.19 -49.81
CA SER A 255 10.86 39.79 -50.26
C SER A 255 9.79 39.44 -51.30
N GLU A 256 10.19 38.73 -52.36
CA GLU A 256 9.30 38.16 -53.38
C GLU A 256 8.34 37.09 -52.81
N PRO A 257 7.15 36.93 -53.41
CA PRO A 257 6.10 36.06 -52.87
C PRO A 257 6.46 34.57 -52.97
N PRO A 258 5.94 33.73 -52.05
CA PRO A 258 6.29 32.32 -51.98
C PRO A 258 5.76 31.54 -53.19
N GLY A 259 6.64 30.73 -53.77
CA GLY A 259 6.29 29.79 -54.85
C GLY A 259 5.33 28.68 -54.40
N PRO A 260 4.68 27.99 -55.36
CA PRO A 260 3.58 27.08 -55.08
C PRO A 260 4.04 25.82 -54.32
N VAL A 261 3.21 25.42 -53.35
CA VAL A 261 3.37 24.25 -52.50
C VAL A 261 3.26 22.97 -53.33
N VAL A 262 4.29 22.13 -53.28
CA VAL A 262 4.27 20.78 -53.87
C VAL A 262 3.52 19.83 -52.93
N VAL A 263 2.41 19.29 -53.40
CA VAL A 263 1.62 18.26 -52.68
C VAL A 263 2.18 16.88 -53.02
N PRO A 264 2.58 16.04 -52.04
CA PRO A 264 3.03 14.68 -52.31
C PRO A 264 1.88 13.78 -52.78
N GLU A 265 2.12 12.96 -53.80
CA GLU A 265 1.14 11.99 -54.32
C GLU A 265 0.83 10.86 -53.31
N PRO A 266 -0.42 10.36 -53.26
CA PRO A 266 -0.83 9.29 -52.36
C PRO A 266 -0.25 7.94 -52.81
N GLY A 267 0.35 7.20 -51.86
CA GLY A 267 0.90 5.87 -52.08
C GLY A 267 -0.17 4.79 -52.35
N PRO A 268 0.24 3.64 -52.93
CA PRO A 268 -0.68 2.62 -53.44
C PRO A 268 -1.39 1.82 -52.34
N GLU A 269 -2.65 1.47 -52.60
CA GLU A 269 -3.53 0.70 -51.71
C GLU A 269 -3.07 -0.75 -51.48
N PRO A 270 -3.30 -1.32 -50.28
CA PRO A 270 -2.92 -2.70 -49.95
C PRO A 270 -3.88 -3.73 -50.57
N SER A 271 -3.28 -4.83 -51.07
CA SER A 271 -4.02 -5.95 -51.66
C SER A 271 -4.81 -6.78 -50.64
N PRO A 272 -5.95 -7.38 -51.04
CA PRO A 272 -6.81 -8.15 -50.13
C PRO A 272 -6.24 -9.54 -49.79
N PRO A 273 -6.58 -10.09 -48.61
CA PRO A 273 -6.07 -11.38 -48.15
C PRO A 273 -6.72 -12.58 -48.87
N ALA A 274 -5.92 -13.62 -49.09
CA ALA A 274 -6.35 -14.88 -49.70
C ALA A 274 -7.23 -15.70 -48.73
N THR A 275 -8.33 -16.21 -49.25
CA THR A 275 -9.23 -17.17 -48.55
C THR A 275 -8.57 -18.55 -48.47
N PRO A 276 -8.58 -19.24 -47.31
CA PRO A 276 -8.23 -20.64 -47.22
C PRO A 276 -9.38 -21.55 -47.69
N GLN A 277 -9.03 -22.63 -48.38
CA GLN A 277 -9.90 -23.77 -48.72
C GLN A 277 -10.02 -24.75 -47.55
#